data_AF-L1QE33-F1
#
_entry.id   AF-L1QE33-F1
#
_cell.length_a   1.000
_cell.length_b   1.000
_cell.length_c   1.000
_cell.angle_alpha   90.00
_cell.angle_beta   90.00
_cell.angle_gamma   90.00
#
_symmetry.space_group_name_H-M   'P 1'
#
loop_
_entity.id
_entity.type
_entity.pdbx_description
1 polymer ?
#
loop_
_entity_poly.entity_id
_entity_poly.type
_entity_poly.pdbx_seq_one_letter_code
_entity_poly.pdbx_strand_id
1 'polypeptide(L)'
;MKRELTVYELGKLLKEITEKTKVELLVKRKLSGGFITIKGETRVLNAPTEQKTLKGNNIISLSVKNKENGEMVIKLTGIKNSKFSVEVAPTRYKEINIGGLSMDKIKESDEECKVKIDEDLIFTVHESSREIEKLLEE
;
A
#
# COMPACT_ATOMS: atom_id res chain seq x y z
N MET A 1 0.51 -2.59 12.44
CA MET A 1 -0.92 -2.85 12.79
C MET A 1 -1.63 -3.68 11.70
N LYS A 2 -2.73 -4.39 12.03
CA LYS A 2 -3.62 -5.05 11.04
C LYS A 2 -5.06 -4.59 11.22
N ARG A 3 -5.76 -4.28 10.12
CA ARG A 3 -7.20 -3.95 10.09
C ARG A 3 -7.86 -4.48 8.83
N GLU A 4 -9.18 -4.65 8.90
CA GLU A 4 -9.98 -4.99 7.73
C GLU A 4 -10.74 -3.75 7.24
N LEU A 5 -10.55 -3.38 5.98
CA LEU A 5 -11.17 -2.20 5.38
C LEU A 5 -12.14 -2.58 4.27
N THR A 6 -13.28 -1.90 4.20
CA THR A 6 -14.14 -1.89 3.02
C THR A 6 -13.43 -1.19 1.85
N VAL A 7 -13.97 -1.35 0.63
CA VAL A 7 -13.41 -0.65 -0.55
C VAL A 7 -13.47 0.88 -0.43
N TYR A 8 -14.41 1.42 0.34
CA TYR A 8 -14.53 2.86 0.58
C TYR A 8 -13.43 3.35 1.53
N GLU A 9 -13.29 2.70 2.69
CA GLU A 9 -12.25 3.03 3.68
C GLU A 9 -10.85 2.85 3.07
N LEU A 10 -10.64 1.76 2.32
CA LEU A 10 -9.38 1.54 1.61
C LEU A 10 -9.12 2.61 0.55
N GLY A 11 -10.14 2.98 -0.22
CA GLY A 11 -10.04 4.04 -1.23
C GLY A 11 -9.67 5.39 -0.61
N LYS A 12 -10.28 5.74 0.53
CA LYS A 12 -9.97 6.95 1.30
C LYS A 12 -8.52 6.93 1.79
N LEU A 13 -8.11 5.85 2.45
CA LEU A 13 -6.74 5.69 2.94
C LEU A 13 -5.71 5.85 1.82
N LEU A 14 -5.84 5.08 0.73
CA LEU A 14 -4.88 5.14 -0.37
C LEU A 14 -4.83 6.52 -1.03
N LYS A 15 -5.97 7.20 -1.11
CA LYS A 15 -6.03 8.56 -1.67
C LYS A 15 -5.24 9.53 -0.79
N GLU A 16 -5.52 9.54 0.52
CA GLU A 16 -4.82 10.43 1.45
C GLU A 16 -3.30 10.18 1.49
N ILE A 17 -2.88 8.92 1.44
CA ILE A 17 -1.44 8.58 1.41
C ILE A 17 -0.80 9.07 0.10
N THR A 18 -1.41 8.76 -1.05
CA THR A 18 -0.84 9.09 -2.36
C THR A 18 -0.89 10.59 -2.72
N GLU A 19 -1.72 11.38 -2.02
CA GLU A 19 -1.74 12.85 -2.12
C GLU A 19 -0.65 13.51 -1.27
N LYS A 20 -0.31 12.93 -0.11
CA LYS A 20 0.65 13.52 0.85
C LYS A 20 2.10 13.21 0.51
N THR A 21 2.39 12.01 -0.01
CA THR A 21 3.76 11.55 -0.23
C THR A 21 3.87 10.70 -1.48
N LYS A 22 5.11 10.50 -1.92
CA LYS A 22 5.39 9.56 -3.00
C LYS A 22 5.16 8.14 -2.50
N VAL A 23 4.51 7.32 -3.34
CA VAL A 23 4.21 5.92 -3.04
C VAL A 23 4.68 5.03 -4.19
N GLU A 24 5.37 3.96 -3.87
CA GLU A 24 5.73 2.91 -4.83
C GLU A 24 4.86 1.68 -4.58
N LEU A 25 4.23 1.15 -5.63
CA LEU A 25 3.45 -0.09 -5.57
C LEU A 25 4.26 -1.25 -6.12
N LEU A 26 4.22 -2.37 -5.39
CA LEU A 26 4.57 -3.71 -5.86
C LEU A 26 3.32 -4.58 -5.80
N VAL A 27 2.81 -4.98 -6.96
CA VAL A 27 1.88 -6.09 -7.06
C VAL A 27 2.70 -7.35 -7.30
N LYS A 28 2.56 -8.35 -6.45
CA LYS A 28 3.22 -9.65 -6.61
C LYS A 28 2.23 -10.76 -6.29
N ARG A 29 1.71 -11.41 -7.32
CA ARG A 29 0.71 -12.48 -7.16
C ARG A 29 1.25 -13.81 -7.62
N LYS A 30 1.05 -14.85 -6.81
CA LYS A 30 1.45 -16.23 -7.14
C LYS A 30 0.57 -16.78 -8.26
N LEU A 31 1.19 -17.46 -9.21
CA LEU A 31 0.58 -18.24 -10.29
C LEU A 31 0.94 -19.72 -10.10
N SER A 32 0.27 -20.63 -10.81
CA SER A 32 0.50 -22.07 -10.70
C SER A 32 1.95 -22.49 -10.94
N GLY A 33 2.64 -21.82 -11.86
CA GLY A 33 4.06 -22.07 -12.19
C GLY A 33 5.02 -20.93 -11.89
N GLY A 34 4.60 -19.86 -11.20
CA GLY A 34 5.45 -18.67 -11.02
C GLY A 34 4.78 -17.51 -10.29
N PHE A 35 5.12 -16.29 -10.67
CA PHE A 35 4.51 -15.07 -10.13
C PHE A 35 4.37 -14.00 -11.22
N ILE A 36 3.34 -13.16 -11.09
CA ILE A 36 3.25 -11.89 -11.82
C ILE A 36 3.75 -10.77 -10.90
N THR A 37 4.55 -9.87 -11.46
CA THR A 37 5.06 -8.69 -10.75
C THR A 37 4.74 -7.42 -11.53
N ILE A 38 4.17 -6.42 -10.87
CA ILE A 38 4.04 -5.06 -11.38
C ILE A 38 4.69 -4.14 -10.34
N LYS A 39 5.59 -3.25 -10.80
CA LYS A 39 6.26 -2.28 -9.92
C LYS A 39 6.29 -0.90 -10.55
N GLY A 40 5.99 0.13 -9.77
CA GLY A 40 6.17 1.52 -10.16
C GLY A 40 5.59 2.52 -9.15
N GLU A 41 5.80 3.81 -9.42
CA GLU A 41 5.20 4.90 -8.66
C GLU A 41 3.69 4.88 -8.87
N THR A 42 2.91 5.00 -7.79
CA THR A 42 1.45 4.88 -7.86
C THR A 42 0.73 6.10 -7.32
N ARG A 43 -0.44 6.40 -7.90
CA ARG A 43 -1.39 7.42 -7.42
C ARG A 43 -2.82 6.93 -7.59
N VAL A 44 -3.71 7.37 -6.72
CA VAL A 44 -5.15 7.11 -6.87
C VAL A 44 -5.72 8.05 -7.94
N LEU A 45 -6.26 7.49 -9.02
CA LEU A 45 -7.00 8.23 -10.05
C LEU A 45 -8.46 8.41 -9.68
N ASN A 46 -9.06 7.38 -9.07
CA ASN A 46 -10.44 7.38 -8.62
C ASN A 46 -10.59 6.46 -7.42
N ALA A 47 -11.40 6.86 -6.45
CA ALA A 47 -11.78 6.04 -5.30
C ALA A 47 -13.28 6.16 -5.08
N PRO A 48 -13.95 5.08 -4.64
CA PRO A 48 -15.37 5.14 -4.42
C PRO A 48 -15.69 6.01 -3.21
N THR A 49 -16.82 6.69 -3.27
CA THR A 49 -17.36 7.56 -2.22
C THR A 49 -18.65 6.93 -1.69
N GLU A 50 -18.97 7.19 -0.42
CA GLU A 50 -20.17 6.64 0.23
C GLU A 50 -21.50 7.13 -0.39
N GLN A 51 -21.45 8.07 -1.34
CA GLN A 51 -22.64 8.54 -2.04
C GLN A 51 -23.25 7.41 -2.87
N LYS A 52 -24.57 7.18 -2.68
CA LYS A 52 -25.36 6.23 -3.47
C LYS A 52 -25.46 6.70 -4.92
N THR A 53 -24.56 6.25 -5.77
CA THR A 53 -24.66 6.44 -7.23
C THR A 53 -25.48 5.32 -7.87
N LEU A 54 -26.26 5.63 -8.91
CA LEU A 54 -27.07 4.65 -9.67
C LEU A 54 -26.23 3.56 -10.37
N LYS A 55 -24.94 3.82 -10.60
CA LYS A 55 -23.96 2.84 -11.11
C LYS A 55 -23.01 2.47 -9.98
N GLY A 56 -22.73 1.19 -9.80
CA GLY A 56 -21.91 0.66 -8.69
C GLY A 56 -20.62 1.45 -8.49
N ASN A 57 -20.44 1.97 -7.28
CA ASN A 57 -19.28 2.76 -6.86
C ASN A 57 -18.42 1.93 -5.92
N ASN A 58 -17.70 0.96 -6.45
CA ASN A 58 -16.92 -0.01 -5.69
C ASN A 58 -15.54 -0.27 -6.32
N ILE A 59 -15.01 0.68 -7.10
CA ILE A 59 -13.74 0.51 -7.81
C ILE A 59 -12.77 1.60 -7.39
N ILE A 60 -11.59 1.19 -6.92
CA ILE A 60 -10.42 2.05 -6.77
C ILE A 60 -9.57 1.89 -8.02
N SER A 61 -9.25 2.98 -8.70
CA SER A 61 -8.35 2.99 -9.87
C SER A 61 -7.03 3.62 -9.47
N LEU A 62 -5.95 2.87 -9.62
CA LEU A 62 -4.58 3.29 -9.37
C LEU A 62 -3.86 3.45 -10.70
N SER A 63 -3.14 4.55 -10.90
CA SER A 63 -2.11 4.57 -11.93
C SER A 63 -0.82 3.99 -11.36
N VAL A 64 -0.07 3.30 -12.21
CA VAL A 64 1.25 2.75 -11.89
C VAL A 64 2.17 3.15 -13.02
N LYS A 65 3.15 4.01 -12.71
CA LYS A 65 4.11 4.53 -13.66
C LYS A 65 5.46 3.85 -13.45
N ASN A 66 5.94 3.19 -14.49
CA ASN A 66 7.28 2.64 -14.55
C ASN A 66 8.10 3.43 -15.58
N LYS A 67 9.38 3.70 -15.28
CA LYS A 67 10.28 4.44 -16.18
C LYS A 67 10.46 3.74 -17.53
N GLU A 68 10.33 2.41 -17.58
CA GLU A 68 10.58 1.61 -18.78
C GLU A 68 9.32 1.38 -19.62
N ASN A 69 8.17 1.19 -18.98
CA ASN A 69 6.95 0.67 -19.62
C ASN A 69 5.78 1.66 -19.67
N GLY A 70 6.01 2.93 -19.31
CA GLY A 70 4.97 3.96 -19.28
C GLY A 70 4.04 3.86 -18.08
N GLU A 71 2.82 4.37 -18.24
CA GLU A 71 1.79 4.40 -17.19
C GLU A 71 0.68 3.40 -17.51
N MET A 72 0.32 2.58 -16.53
CA MET A 72 -0.79 1.63 -16.61
C MET A 72 -1.81 1.90 -15.51
N VAL A 73 -3.06 1.47 -15.72
CA VAL A 73 -4.11 1.58 -14.71
C VAL A 73 -4.44 0.20 -14.14
N ILE A 74 -4.33 0.07 -12.82
CA ILE A 74 -4.77 -1.10 -12.06
C ILE A 74 -6.09 -0.75 -11.36
N LYS A 75 -7.04 -1.68 -11.34
CA LYS A 75 -8.33 -1.50 -10.67
C LYS A 75 -8.50 -2.52 -9.55
N LEU A 76 -8.81 -2.05 -8.35
CA LEU A 76 -9.31 -2.87 -7.26
C LEU A 76 -10.82 -2.76 -7.22
N THR A 77 -11.53 -3.89 -7.34
CA THR A 77 -12.99 -3.93 -7.27
C THR A 77 -13.42 -4.58 -5.97
N GLY A 78 -14.14 -3.84 -5.13
CA GLY A 78 -14.72 -4.35 -3.90
C GLY A 78 -15.92 -5.26 -4.17
N ILE A 79 -16.03 -6.34 -3.42
CA ILE A 79 -17.22 -7.22 -3.44
C ILE A 79 -18.14 -6.81 -2.28
N LYS A 80 -19.45 -6.86 -2.48
CA LYS A 80 -20.44 -6.52 -1.44
C LYS A 80 -20.17 -7.35 -0.18
N ASN A 81 -20.20 -6.70 0.99
CA ASN A 81 -19.94 -7.29 2.30
C ASN A 81 -18.57 -7.97 2.46
N SER A 82 -17.61 -7.68 1.58
CA SER A 82 -16.23 -8.15 1.69
C SER A 82 -15.32 -7.02 2.15
N LYS A 83 -14.21 -7.39 2.79
CA LYS A 83 -13.18 -6.46 3.26
C LYS A 83 -11.81 -6.91 2.75
N PHE A 84 -10.89 -5.97 2.70
CA PHE A 84 -9.48 -6.20 2.41
C PHE A 84 -8.70 -6.25 3.72
N SER A 85 -7.77 -7.20 3.84
CA SER A 85 -6.85 -7.24 4.99
C SER A 85 -5.72 -6.23 4.76
N VAL A 86 -5.63 -5.21 5.60
CA VAL A 86 -4.61 -4.16 5.50
C VAL A 86 -3.64 -4.29 6.66
N GLU A 87 -2.35 -4.41 6.35
CA GLU A 87 -1.25 -4.46 7.32
C GLU A 87 -0.32 -3.26 7.11
N VAL A 88 -0.11 -2.46 8.15
CA VAL A 88 0.95 -1.43 8.18
C VAL A 88 2.13 -1.98 8.96
N ALA A 89 3.32 -1.93 8.36
CA ALA A 89 4.56 -2.40 8.96
C ALA A 89 5.70 -1.41 8.70
N PRO A 90 6.51 -1.06 9.72
CA PRO A 90 7.68 -0.21 9.53
C PRO A 90 8.73 -0.91 8.66
N THR A 91 9.47 -0.15 7.85
CA THR A 91 10.64 -0.68 7.17
C THR A 91 11.74 -0.91 8.21
N ARG A 92 12.32 -2.12 8.24
CA ARG A 92 13.40 -2.47 9.17
C ARG A 92 14.74 -2.46 8.44
N TYR A 93 15.75 -1.86 9.06
CA TYR A 93 17.12 -1.88 8.57
C TYR A 93 18.06 -2.40 9.64
N LYS A 94 19.17 -2.98 9.18
CA LYS A 94 20.22 -3.52 10.03
C LYS A 94 21.33 -2.48 10.12
N GLU A 95 21.56 -1.95 11.31
CA GLU A 95 22.69 -1.08 11.58
C GLU A 95 23.93 -1.95 11.79
N ILE A 96 24.89 -1.87 10.87
CA ILE A 96 26.14 -2.62 10.93
C ILE A 96 27.14 -1.78 11.73
N ASN A 97 27.53 -2.28 12.90
CA ASN A 97 28.57 -1.63 13.68
C ASN A 97 29.94 -2.13 13.22
N ILE A 98 30.74 -1.22 12.65
CA ILE A 98 32.12 -1.49 12.24
C ILE A 98 33.02 -1.41 13.50
N GLY A 99 32.91 -2.42 14.36
CA GLY A 99 33.68 -2.52 15.61
C GLY A 99 33.37 -3.85 16.28
N GLY A 100 34.33 -4.78 16.23
CA GLY A 100 34.20 -6.24 16.38
C GLY A 100 33.68 -6.83 17.70
N LEU A 101 32.92 -6.08 18.51
CA LEU A 101 32.34 -6.55 19.77
C LEU A 101 30.87 -6.17 19.98
N SER A 102 30.23 -5.44 19.05
CA SER A 102 28.82 -5.04 19.20
C SER A 102 27.93 -5.82 18.23
N MET A 103 26.87 -6.43 18.78
CA MET A 103 25.87 -7.14 17.99
C MET A 103 25.12 -6.17 17.08
N ASP A 104 24.88 -6.58 15.85
CA ASP A 104 24.06 -5.83 14.90
C ASP A 104 22.67 -5.58 15.48
N LYS A 105 22.19 -4.33 15.37
CA LYS A 105 20.84 -3.94 15.85
C LYS A 105 19.89 -3.81 14.66
N ILE A 106 18.72 -4.42 14.77
CA ILE A 106 17.61 -4.16 13.86
C ILE A 106 16.88 -2.92 14.37
N LYS A 107 16.79 -1.89 13.53
CA LYS A 107 16.04 -0.66 13.80
C LYS A 107 14.85 -0.54 12.85
N GLU A 108 13.82 0.15 13.31
CA GLU A 108 12.67 0.53 12.50
C GLU A 108 12.91 1.92 11.90
N SER A 109 12.46 2.12 10.67
CA SER A 109 12.51 3.40 9.97
C SER A 109 11.33 4.26 10.39
N ASP A 110 11.63 5.50 10.75
CA ASP A 110 10.63 6.55 10.98
C ASP A 110 10.34 7.36 9.70
N GLU A 111 10.98 7.03 8.57
CA GLU A 111 10.85 7.76 7.29
C GLU A 111 10.16 6.95 6.19
N GLU A 112 10.01 5.64 6.40
CA GLU A 112 9.40 4.75 5.42
C GLU A 112 8.68 3.58 6.10
N CYS A 113 7.49 3.27 5.60
CA CYS A 113 6.76 2.09 5.99
C CYS A 113 6.15 1.37 4.79
N LYS A 114 5.60 0.19 5.06
CA LYS A 114 4.88 -0.63 4.09
C LYS A 114 3.43 -0.75 4.51
N VAL A 115 2.54 -0.44 3.57
CA VAL A 115 1.12 -0.77 3.66
C VAL A 115 0.87 -1.96 2.74
N LYS A 116 0.45 -3.10 3.28
CA LYS A 116 0.14 -4.29 2.50
C LYS A 116 -1.36 -4.49 2.46
N ILE A 117 -1.88 -4.83 1.29
CA ILE A 117 -3.26 -5.24 1.10
C ILE A 117 -3.23 -6.72 0.70
N ASP A 118 -3.83 -7.54 1.55
CA ASP A 118 -3.73 -8.99 1.52
C ASP A 118 -2.25 -9.42 1.41
N GLU A 119 -1.94 -10.42 0.58
CA GLU A 119 -0.56 -10.86 0.33
C GLU A 119 0.02 -10.32 -0.99
N ASP A 120 -0.84 -9.73 -1.83
CA ASP A 120 -0.54 -9.50 -3.24
C ASP A 120 -0.11 -8.06 -3.54
N LEU A 121 -0.51 -7.07 -2.73
CA LEU A 121 -0.21 -5.66 -2.98
C LEU A 121 0.59 -5.07 -1.83
N ILE A 122 1.74 -4.47 -2.15
CA ILE A 122 2.64 -3.87 -1.18
C ILE A 122 2.93 -2.44 -1.64
N PHE A 123 2.52 -1.47 -0.84
CA PHE A 123 2.81 -0.06 -1.02
C PHE A 123 3.97 0.31 -0.11
N THR A 124 5.05 0.81 -0.70
CA THR A 124 6.11 1.48 0.05
C THR A 124 5.77 2.96 0.12
N VAL A 125 5.63 3.47 1.34
CA VAL A 125 5.20 4.83 1.63
C VAL A 125 6.34 5.56 2.30
N HIS A 126 6.74 6.70 1.76
CA HIS A 126 7.76 7.58 2.36
C HIS A 126 7.14 8.40 3.50
N GLU A 127 6.73 7.71 4.56
CA GLU A 127 6.20 8.23 5.81
C GLU A 127 6.34 7.16 6.92
N SER A 128 6.38 7.59 8.18
CA SER A 128 6.44 6.67 9.33
C SER A 128 5.20 5.78 9.42
N SER A 129 5.35 4.57 9.95
CA SER A 129 4.19 3.69 10.15
C SER A 129 3.15 4.28 11.11
N ARG A 130 3.60 5.09 12.08
CA ARG A 130 2.72 5.71 13.10
C ARG A 130 1.76 6.72 12.49
N GLU A 131 2.24 7.55 11.56
CA GLU A 131 1.35 8.51 10.89
C GLU A 131 0.31 7.79 10.03
N ILE A 132 0.68 6.70 9.37
CA ILE A 132 -0.27 5.90 8.59
C ILE A 132 -1.28 5.18 9.51
N GLU A 133 -0.84 4.69 10.67
CA GLU A 133 -1.71 4.06 11.66
C GLU A 133 -2.76 5.03 12.22
N LYS A 134 -2.43 6.32 12.40
CA LYS A 134 -3.43 7.35 12.79
C LYS A 134 -4.56 7.48 11.77
N LEU A 135 -4.24 7.44 10.47
CA LEU A 135 -5.25 7.51 9.39
C LEU A 135 -6.21 6.31 9.38
N LEU A 136 -5.84 5.21 10.04
CA LEU A 136 -6.68 4.01 10.19
C LEU A 136 -7.55 4.04 11.46
N GLU A 137 -7.31 4.99 12.36
CA GLU A 137 -8.04 5.17 13.61
C GLU A 137 -9.13 6.26 13.53
N GLU A 138 -9.04 7.13 12.53
CA GLU A 138 -10.03 8.17 12.16
C GLU A 138 -11.23 7.63 11.37
#